data_AF-A0A098S5P3-F1
#
_entry.id   AF-A0A098S5P3-F1
#
_cell.length_a   1.000
_cell.length_b   1.000
_cell.length_c   1.000
_cell.angle_alpha   90.00
_cell.angle_beta   90.00
_cell.angle_gamma   90.00
#
_symmetry.space_group_name_H-M   'P 1'
#
loop_
_entity.id
_entity.type
_entity.pdbx_description
1 polymer ?
#
loop_
_entity_poly.entity_id
_entity_poly.type
_entity_poly.pdbx_seq_one_letter_code
_entity_poly.pdbx_strand_id
1 'polypeptide(L)'
;MTKRSIQRRLLKARISLNHTIQKILDINRNRKKLEYSRQAEVREQHLNEELRVLNKMAEYQDRLIKHYERTLTLKKVRHTTVERTTSHHQQPTLP
;
A
#
# COMPACT_ATOMS: atom_id res chain seq x y z
N MET A 1 -7.82 15.01 8.54
CA MET A 1 -6.84 13.93 8.85
C MET A 1 -5.45 14.50 9.15
N THR A 2 -4.87 14.16 10.30
CA THR A 2 -3.50 14.57 10.71
C THR A 2 -2.43 13.77 9.98
N LYS A 3 -1.19 14.28 9.87
CA LYS A 3 -0.04 13.57 9.27
C LYS A 3 0.15 12.18 9.92
N ARG A 4 0.08 12.12 11.26
CA ARG A 4 0.18 10.89 12.06
C ARG A 4 -0.91 9.87 11.70
N SER A 5 -2.14 10.32 11.46
CA SER A 5 -3.24 9.43 11.05
C SER A 5 -3.00 8.80 9.67
N ILE A 6 -2.44 9.56 8.72
CA ILE A 6 -2.13 9.07 7.37
C ILE A 6 -0.95 8.09 7.42
N GLN A 7 0.11 8.39 8.19
CA GLN A 7 1.23 7.46 8.39
C GLN A 7 0.78 6.13 9.00
N ARG A 8 -0.13 6.16 10.00
CA ARG A 8 -0.70 4.93 10.58
C ARG A 8 -1.49 4.13 9.55
N ARG A 9 -2.29 4.79 8.71
CA ARG A 9 -3.06 4.13 7.64
C ARG A 9 -2.15 3.55 6.56
N LEU A 10 -1.08 4.26 6.19
CA LEU A 10 -0.05 3.77 5.28
C LEU A 10 0.63 2.51 5.82
N LEU A 11 1.04 2.52 7.09
CA LEU A 11 1.65 1.36 7.73
C LEU A 11 0.70 0.15 7.71
N LYS A 12 -0.57 0.36 8.07
CA LYS A 12 -1.59 -0.71 8.01
C LYS A 12 -1.75 -1.26 6.60
N ALA A 13 -1.84 -0.39 5.58
CA ALA A 13 -1.99 -0.81 4.19
C ALA A 13 -0.79 -1.64 3.72
N ARG A 14 0.44 -1.26 4.10
CA ARG A 14 1.67 -2.03 3.80
C ARG A 14 1.68 -3.41 4.46
N ILE A 15 1.28 -3.49 5.73
CA ILE A 15 1.16 -4.78 6.44
C ILE A 15 0.12 -5.67 5.76
N SER A 16 -1.05 -5.12 5.44
CA SER A 16 -2.11 -5.87 4.74
C SER A 16 -1.65 -6.36 3.37
N LEU A 17 -0.96 -5.53 2.58
CA LEU A 17 -0.40 -5.94 1.30
C LEU A 17 0.62 -7.08 1.44
N ASN A 18 1.54 -6.96 2.40
CA ASN A 18 2.51 -8.01 2.68
C ASN A 18 1.81 -9.34 3.01
N HIS A 19 0.80 -9.30 3.88
CA HIS A 19 0.04 -10.49 4.26
C HIS A 19 -0.70 -11.11 3.05
N THR A 20 -1.33 -10.30 2.22
CA THR A 20 -2.01 -10.76 1.00
C THR A 20 -1.02 -11.41 0.02
N ILE A 21 0.17 -10.82 -0.17
CA ILE A 21 1.23 -11.39 -1.01
C ILE A 21 1.71 -12.74 -0.44
N GLN A 22 1.92 -12.85 0.87
CA GLN A 22 2.32 -14.13 1.47
C GLN A 22 1.28 -15.23 1.22
N LYS A 23 -0.02 -14.91 1.37
CA LYS A 23 -1.10 -15.87 1.04
C LYS A 23 -1.07 -16.33 -0.41
N ILE A 24 -0.87 -15.39 -1.36
CA ILE A 24 -0.74 -15.72 -2.79
C ILE A 24 0.44 -16.68 -3.02
N LEU A 25 1.59 -16.40 -2.39
CA LEU A 25 2.78 -17.23 -2.51
C LEU A 25 2.57 -18.62 -1.91
N ASP A 26 1.90 -18.71 -0.76
CA ASP A 26 1.60 -19.99 -0.11
C ASP A 26 0.64 -20.84 -0.93
N ILE A 27 -0.40 -20.24 -1.51
CA ILE A 27 -1.30 -20.93 -2.45
C ILE A 27 -0.52 -21.46 -3.65
N ASN A 28 0.36 -20.64 -4.25
CA ASN A 28 1.17 -21.07 -5.39
C ASN A 28 2.16 -22.19 -5.03
N ARG A 29 2.76 -22.15 -3.84
CA ARG A 29 3.62 -23.24 -3.33
C ARG A 29 2.82 -24.53 -3.12
N ASN A 30 1.60 -24.43 -2.59
CA ASN A 30 0.74 -25.58 -2.34
C ASN A 30 0.19 -26.17 -3.64
N ARG A 31 -0.09 -25.34 -4.65
CA ARG A 31 -0.50 -25.78 -6.00
C ARG A 31 0.54 -26.69 -6.64
N LYS A 32 1.83 -26.34 -6.54
CA LYS A 32 2.94 -27.20 -7.04
C LYS A 32 3.02 -28.57 -6.37
N LYS A 33 2.45 -28.73 -5.16
CA LYS A 33 2.45 -30.00 -4.41
C LYS A 33 1.24 -30.89 -4.75
N LEU A 34 0.24 -30.36 -5.46
CA LEU A 34 -1.05 -31.02 -5.69
C LEU A 34 -1.14 -31.83 -7.00
N GLU A 35 -0.07 -31.86 -7.82
CA GLU A 35 -0.07 -32.44 -9.19
C GLU A 35 -0.46 -33.92 -9.28
N TYR A 36 -0.61 -34.65 -8.18
CA TYR A 36 -0.82 -36.11 -8.19
C TYR A 36 -2.12 -36.60 -7.56
N SER A 37 -3.17 -35.75 -7.43
CA SER A 37 -4.41 -36.16 -6.76
C SER A 37 -5.63 -36.23 -7.68
N ARG A 38 -6.46 -37.28 -7.54
CA ARG A 38 -7.71 -37.50 -8.28
C ARG A 38 -8.78 -36.41 -8.07
N GLN A 39 -8.62 -35.56 -7.06
CA GLN A 39 -9.45 -34.37 -6.77
C GLN A 39 -8.71 -33.06 -7.08
N ALA A 40 -7.70 -33.10 -7.97
CA ALA A 40 -6.89 -31.92 -8.30
C ALA A 40 -7.73 -30.82 -8.95
N GLU A 41 -8.65 -31.18 -9.85
CA GLU A 41 -9.40 -30.20 -10.66
C GLU A 41 -10.33 -29.31 -9.83
N VAL A 42 -11.11 -29.89 -8.92
CA VAL A 42 -12.00 -29.13 -8.00
C VAL A 42 -11.19 -28.25 -7.05
N ARG A 43 -10.07 -28.78 -6.51
CA ARG A 43 -9.18 -27.99 -5.65
C ARG A 43 -8.48 -26.88 -6.42
N GLU A 44 -8.10 -27.13 -7.66
CA GLU A 44 -7.48 -26.13 -8.53
C GLU A 44 -8.44 -24.99 -8.84
N GLN A 45 -9.71 -25.29 -9.15
CA GLN A 45 -10.73 -24.26 -9.33
C GLN A 45 -10.91 -23.40 -8.09
N HIS A 46 -10.97 -24.00 -6.89
CA HIS A 46 -11.05 -23.26 -5.64
C HIS A 46 -9.82 -22.36 -5.42
N LEU A 47 -8.61 -22.89 -5.62
CA LEU A 47 -7.37 -22.10 -5.48
C LEU A 47 -7.29 -20.97 -6.51
N ASN A 48 -7.81 -21.16 -7.73
CA ASN A 48 -7.86 -20.12 -8.75
C ASN A 48 -8.79 -18.97 -8.35
N GLU A 49 -9.97 -19.27 -7.80
CA GLU A 49 -10.88 -18.23 -7.32
C GLU A 49 -10.28 -17.49 -6.10
N GLU A 50 -9.66 -18.21 -5.17
CA GLU A 50 -8.97 -17.60 -4.04
C GLU A 50 -7.83 -16.67 -4.50
N LEU A 51 -7.00 -17.12 -5.45
CA LEU A 51 -5.96 -16.29 -6.07
C LEU A 51 -6.54 -15.05 -6.74
N ARG A 52 -7.68 -15.17 -7.43
CA ARG A 52 -8.35 -14.05 -8.10
C ARG A 52 -8.78 -12.98 -7.10
N VAL A 53 -9.37 -13.38 -5.97
CA VAL A 53 -9.78 -12.46 -4.90
C VAL A 53 -8.55 -11.81 -4.27
N LEU A 54 -7.52 -12.59 -3.94
CA LEU A 54 -6.30 -12.08 -3.32
C LEU A 54 -5.56 -11.09 -4.24
N ASN A 55 -5.51 -11.34 -5.55
CA ASN A 55 -4.92 -10.41 -6.51
C ASN A 55 -5.67 -9.08 -6.55
N LYS A 56 -7.01 -9.10 -6.61
CA LYS A 56 -7.83 -7.87 -6.54
C LYS A 56 -7.60 -7.12 -5.22
N MET A 57 -7.48 -7.83 -4.10
CA MET A 57 -7.16 -7.23 -2.81
C MET A 57 -5.78 -6.58 -2.81
N ALA A 58 -4.76 -7.24 -3.38
CA ALA A 58 -3.41 -6.70 -3.49
C ALA A 58 -3.39 -5.41 -4.31
N GLU A 59 -4.07 -5.38 -5.47
CA GLU A 59 -4.21 -4.18 -6.30
C GLU A 59 -4.89 -3.02 -5.56
N TYR A 60 -5.92 -3.33 -4.77
CA TYR A 60 -6.61 -2.31 -3.96
C TYR A 60 -5.69 -1.76 -2.87
N GLN A 61 -4.97 -2.62 -2.16
CA GLN A 61 -4.02 -2.23 -1.11
C GLN A 61 -2.86 -1.41 -1.68
N ASP A 62 -2.33 -1.76 -2.85
CA ASP A 62 -1.30 -0.99 -3.56
C ASP A 62 -1.81 0.42 -3.94
N ARG A 63 -3.05 0.53 -4.46
CA ARG A 63 -3.69 1.82 -4.73
C ARG A 63 -3.81 2.69 -3.47
N LEU A 64 -4.16 2.09 -2.33
CA LEU A 64 -4.21 2.81 -1.05
C LEU A 64 -2.83 3.30 -0.60
N ILE A 65 -1.79 2.49 -0.73
CA ILE A 65 -0.41 2.86 -0.40
C ILE A 65 0.00 4.08 -1.24
N LYS A 66 -0.16 3.99 -2.56
CA LYS A 66 0.14 5.10 -3.50
C LYS A 66 -0.63 6.37 -3.14
N HIS A 67 -1.91 6.24 -2.76
CA HIS A 67 -2.72 7.39 -2.32
C HIS A 67 -2.18 8.03 -1.04
N TYR A 68 -1.85 7.23 -0.02
CA TYR A 68 -1.33 7.76 1.25
C TYR A 68 0.07 8.37 1.10
N GLU A 69 0.94 7.77 0.29
CA GLU A 69 2.28 8.31 -0.03
C GLU A 69 2.17 9.67 -0.73
N ARG A 70 1.34 9.78 -1.78
CA ARG A 70 1.07 11.06 -2.46
C ARG A 70 0.55 12.11 -1.48
N THR A 71 -0.38 11.74 -0.61
CA THR A 71 -0.95 12.66 0.39
C THR A 71 0.11 13.17 1.38
N LEU A 72 1.04 12.31 1.81
CA LEU A 72 2.14 12.71 2.68
C LEU A 72 3.14 13.64 1.98
N THR A 73 3.45 13.37 0.71
CA THR A 73 4.33 14.23 -0.10
C THR A 73 3.73 15.61 -0.31
N LEU A 74 2.45 15.71 -0.68
CA LEU A 74 1.76 17.00 -0.86
C LEU A 74 1.74 17.83 0.43
N LYS A 75 1.57 17.18 1.60
CA LYS A 75 1.64 17.87 2.90
C LYS A 75 3.04 18.35 3.23
N LYS A 76 4.09 17.62 2.82
CA LYS A 76 5.49 18.07 2.98
C LYS A 76 5.74 19.36 2.20
N VAL A 77 5.36 19.39 0.92
CA VAL A 77 5.55 20.56 0.03
C VAL A 77 4.84 21.81 0.56
N ARG A 78 3.60 21.67 1.06
CA ARG A 78 2.85 22.80 1.64
C ARG A 78 3.55 23.40 2.86
N HIS A 79 4.10 22.58 3.75
CA HIS A 79 4.88 23.08 4.90
C HIS A 79 6.15 23.80 4.45
N THR A 80 6.89 23.24 3.49
CA THR A 80 8.14 23.87 2.99
C THR A 80 7.89 25.19 2.27
N THR A 81 6.75 25.32 1.57
CA THR A 81 6.39 26.55 0.86
C THR A 81 6.00 27.66 1.83
N VAL A 82 5.21 27.33 2.87
CA VAL A 82 4.79 28.30 3.90
C VAL A 82 5.99 28.81 4.70
N GLU A 83 6.90 27.92 5.12
CA GLU A 83 8.13 28.32 5.83
C GLU A 83 9.03 29.24 5.00
N ARG A 84 9.11 29.03 3.68
CA ARG A 84 9.92 29.87 2.78
C ARG A 84 9.33 31.26 2.60
N THR A 85 8.00 31.37 2.51
CA THR A 85 7.32 32.67 2.41
C THR A 85 7.37 33.48 3.71
N THR A 86 7.34 32.82 4.88
CA THR A 86 7.45 33.52 6.17
C THR A 86 8.88 33.96 6.47
N SER A 87 9.89 33.27 5.93
CA SER A 87 11.31 33.59 6.17
C SER A 87 11.82 34.76 5.33
N HIS A 88 11.11 35.15 4.26
CA HIS A 88 11.50 36.25 3.37
C HIS A 88 10.88 37.62 3.72
N HIS A 89 10.19 37.75 4.86
CA HIS A 89 9.57 39.01 5.28
C HIS A 89 10.33 39.77 6.39
N GLN A 90 11.58 39.42 6.67
CA GLN A 90 12.47 40.29 7.44
C GLN A 90 13.03 41.36 6.50
N GLN A 91 12.37 42.53 6.48
CA GLN A 91 12.86 43.75 5.84
C GLN A 91 14.22 44.15 6.45
N PRO A 92 15.22 44.53 5.65
CA PRO A 92 16.35 45.28 6.16
C PRO A 92 15.89 46.72 6.38
N THR A 93 15.74 47.12 7.64
CA THR A 93 15.79 48.53 8.02
C THR A 93 17.18 49.05 7.65
N LEU A 94 17.23 49.83 6.56
CA LEU A 94 18.39 50.62 6.15
C LEU A 94 18.28 52.03 6.78
N PRO A 95 19.40 52.77 6.85
CA PRO A 95 20.02 53.28 8.09
C PRO A 95 19.36 54.52 8.70
#